data_AF-A0A6I1NXG4-F1
#
_entry.id   AF-A0A6I1NXG4-F1
#
_cell.length_a   1.000
_cell.length_b   1.000
_cell.length_c   1.000
_cell.angle_alpha   90.00
_cell.angle_beta   90.00
_cell.angle_gamma   90.00
#
_symmetry.space_group_name_H-M   'P 1'
#
loop_
_entity.id
_entity.type
_entity.pdbx_description
1 polymer ?
#
loop_
_entity_poly.entity_id
_entity_poly.type
_entity_poly.pdbx_seq_one_letter_code
_entity_poly.pdbx_strand_id
1 'polypeptide(L)'
;MVGRGYWSQAELARHGFKHSAATVESMEAQLILVLSGAYIGYLPEHYAQAWADKGDLRVLLPATFGYQAPFSMIVRRGRSREPLIQTFRDLLKAQLNQAA
;
A
#
# COMPACT_ATOMS: atom_id res chain seq x y z
N MET A 1 14.41 -5.82 -6.50
CA MET A 1 13.11 -5.16 -6.28
C MET A 1 13.32 -3.72 -5.83
N VAL A 2 12.31 -2.86 -5.94
CA VAL A 2 12.30 -1.51 -5.37
C VAL A 2 11.83 -1.57 -3.91
N GLY A 3 12.71 -1.27 -2.97
CA GLY A 3 12.42 -1.17 -1.54
C GLY A 3 11.81 0.18 -1.17
N ARG A 4 11.05 0.21 -0.07
CA ARG A 4 10.49 1.44 0.50
C ARG A 4 11.41 1.95 1.60
N GLY A 5 11.70 3.24 1.64
CA GLY A 5 12.66 3.83 2.60
C GLY A 5 12.29 3.60 4.07
N TYR A 6 11.00 3.40 4.35
CA TYR A 6 10.51 3.08 5.69
C TYR A 6 10.48 1.57 6.00
N TRP A 7 10.75 0.69 5.03
CA TRP A 7 10.89 -0.74 5.29
C TRP A 7 12.24 -1.05 5.89
N SER A 8 12.21 -1.72 7.04
CA SER A 8 13.39 -2.32 7.65
C SER A 8 13.95 -3.46 6.77
N GLN A 9 15.23 -3.80 6.96
CA GLN A 9 15.80 -5.00 6.32
C GLN A 9 15.03 -6.28 6.69
N ALA A 10 14.46 -6.34 7.91
CA ALA A 10 13.64 -7.46 8.33
C ALA A 10 12.36 -7.59 7.48
N GLU A 11 11.73 -6.48 7.10
CA GLU A 11 10.57 -6.49 6.21
C GLU A 11 10.95 -6.96 4.80
N LEU A 12 12.05 -6.47 4.23
CA LEU A 12 12.56 -6.96 2.93
C LEU A 12 12.82 -8.48 2.95
N ALA A 13 13.43 -8.98 4.02
CA ALA A 13 13.69 -10.40 4.19
C ALA A 13 12.40 -11.22 4.35
N ARG A 14 11.39 -10.70 5.07
CA ARG A 14 10.06 -11.31 5.17
C ARG A 14 9.36 -11.44 3.81
N HIS A 15 9.70 -10.57 2.88
CA HIS A 15 9.23 -10.60 1.50
C HIS A 15 10.11 -11.44 0.57
N GLY A 16 11.11 -12.15 1.09
CA GLY A 16 11.96 -13.06 0.32
C GLY A 16 13.13 -12.37 -0.40
N PHE A 17 13.40 -11.10 -0.10
CA PHE A 17 14.46 -10.33 -0.75
C PHE A 17 15.63 -10.07 0.20
N LYS A 18 16.85 -10.36 -0.26
CA LYS A 18 18.08 -10.12 0.51
C LYS A 18 18.52 -8.65 0.45
N HIS A 19 18.31 -7.99 -0.69
CA HIS A 19 18.71 -6.61 -0.92
C HIS A 19 17.72 -5.91 -1.83
N SER A 20 17.65 -4.58 -1.68
CA SER A 20 16.93 -3.72 -2.61
C SER A 20 17.85 -3.28 -3.75
N ALA A 21 17.30 -3.18 -4.97
CA ALA A 21 18.02 -2.66 -6.13
C ALA A 21 17.86 -1.14 -6.30
N ALA A 22 16.83 -0.55 -5.68
CA ALA A 22 16.57 0.88 -5.62
C ALA A 22 15.68 1.18 -4.41
N THR A 23 15.79 2.35 -3.81
CA THR A 23 14.97 2.74 -2.65
C THR A 23 14.15 3.98 -3.01
N VAL A 24 12.88 3.99 -2.65
CA VAL A 24 11.94 5.10 -2.90
C VAL A 24 11.19 5.49 -1.64
N GLU A 25 10.74 6.73 -1.58
CA GLU A 25 10.00 7.29 -0.44
C GLU A 25 8.49 7.44 -0.71
N SER A 26 8.03 7.21 -1.95
CA SER A 26 6.61 7.30 -2.32
C SER A 26 6.16 6.15 -3.22
N MET A 27 4.84 5.95 -3.29
CA MET A 27 4.21 4.95 -4.17
C MET A 27 4.35 5.33 -5.64
N GLU A 28 4.28 6.61 -5.96
CA GLU A 28 4.43 7.16 -7.31
C GLU A 28 5.84 6.84 -7.85
N ALA A 29 6.88 7.11 -7.05
CA ALA A 29 8.25 6.80 -7.43
C ALA A 29 8.46 5.29 -7.61
N GLN A 30 7.84 4.46 -6.77
CA GLN A 30 7.86 3.01 -6.93
C GLN A 30 7.22 2.58 -8.26
N LEU A 31 6.03 3.12 -8.56
CA LEU A 31 5.29 2.83 -9.77
C LEU A 31 6.08 3.22 -11.02
N ILE A 32 6.71 4.40 -11.05
CA ILE A 32 7.54 4.86 -12.17
C ILE A 32 8.69 3.88 -12.44
N LEU A 33 9.39 3.43 -11.39
CA LEU A 33 10.48 2.47 -11.55
C LEU A 33 9.98 1.11 -12.05
N VAL A 34 8.81 0.63 -11.58
CA VAL A 34 8.25 -0.63 -12.08
C VAL A 34 7.81 -0.49 -13.55
N LEU A 35 7.15 0.60 -13.91
CA LEU A 35 6.71 0.90 -15.28
C LEU A 35 7.89 1.05 -16.26
N SER A 36 9.08 1.41 -15.78
CA SER A 36 10.29 1.42 -16.62
C SER A 36 10.70 0.04 -17.15
N GLY A 37 10.13 -1.05 -16.60
CA GLY A 37 10.46 -2.43 -16.94
C GLY A 37 11.78 -2.93 -16.33
N ALA A 38 12.59 -2.06 -15.73
CA ALA A 38 13.86 -2.42 -15.10
C ALA A 38 13.69 -2.98 -13.67
N TYR A 39 12.51 -2.84 -13.07
CA TYR A 39 12.29 -3.19 -11.66
C TYR A 39 10.98 -3.94 -11.43
N ILE A 40 10.95 -4.67 -10.31
CA ILE A 40 9.72 -5.19 -9.67
C ILE A 40 9.55 -4.52 -8.32
N GLY A 41 8.31 -4.39 -7.84
CA GLY A 41 8.00 -3.77 -6.56
C GLY A 41 6.60 -4.11 -6.08
N TYR A 42 6.35 -3.86 -4.79
CA TYR A 42 5.04 -3.99 -4.19
C TYR A 42 4.23 -2.73 -4.40
N LEU A 43 3.00 -2.87 -4.90
CA LEU A 43 2.07 -1.75 -5.07
C LEU A 43 0.71 -2.14 -4.46
N PRO A 44 -0.01 -1.22 -3.82
CA PRO A 44 -1.40 -1.47 -3.44
C PRO A 44 -2.23 -1.81 -4.68
N GLU A 45 -3.08 -2.82 -4.58
CA GLU A 45 -3.88 -3.33 -5.69
C GLU A 45 -4.74 -2.22 -6.31
N HIS A 46 -5.53 -1.53 -5.49
CA HIS A 46 -6.38 -0.40 -5.92
C HIS A 46 -5.59 0.73 -6.59
N TYR A 47 -4.31 0.89 -6.25
CA TYR A 47 -3.46 1.91 -6.82
C TYR A 47 -2.91 1.48 -8.19
N ALA A 48 -2.50 0.22 -8.34
CA ALA A 48 -1.92 -0.29 -9.58
C ALA A 48 -2.96 -0.77 -10.62
N GLN A 49 -4.23 -0.93 -10.22
CA GLN A 49 -5.26 -1.60 -11.02
C GLN A 49 -5.39 -1.03 -12.43
N ALA A 50 -5.43 0.30 -12.58
CA ALA A 50 -5.60 0.94 -13.88
C ALA A 50 -4.48 0.61 -14.88
N TRP A 51 -3.26 0.33 -14.41
CA TRP A 51 -2.14 -0.09 -15.27
C TRP A 51 -2.12 -1.60 -15.50
N ALA A 52 -2.58 -2.39 -14.54
CA ALA A 52 -2.77 -3.83 -14.72
C ALA A 52 -3.86 -4.10 -15.77
N ASP A 53 -4.98 -3.38 -15.72
CA ASP A 53 -6.09 -3.49 -16.68
C ASP A 53 -5.67 -3.12 -18.12
N LYS A 54 -4.73 -2.17 -18.26
CA LYS A 54 -4.15 -1.78 -19.54
C LYS A 54 -3.08 -2.74 -20.06
N GLY A 55 -2.61 -3.66 -19.22
CA GLY A 55 -1.50 -4.57 -19.54
C GLY A 55 -0.10 -3.96 -19.36
N ASP A 56 0.00 -2.73 -18.85
CA ASP A 56 1.28 -2.07 -18.56
C ASP A 56 1.97 -2.70 -17.34
N LEU A 57 1.19 -3.25 -16.41
CA LEU A 57 1.68 -3.99 -15.24
C LEU A 57 1.17 -5.42 -15.23
N ARG A 58 1.98 -6.31 -14.66
CA ARG A 58 1.61 -7.71 -14.42
C ARG A 58 1.82 -8.09 -12.96
N VAL A 59 0.78 -8.61 -12.33
CA VAL A 59 0.85 -9.14 -10.96
C VAL A 59 1.71 -10.40 -10.94
N LEU A 60 2.60 -10.51 -9.95
CA LEU A 60 3.54 -11.63 -9.82
C LEU A 60 3.22 -12.46 -8.58
N LEU A 61 2.87 -13.74 -8.80
CA LEU A 61 2.67 -14.76 -7.76
C LEU A 61 1.90 -14.23 -6.52
N PRO A 62 0.64 -13.78 -6.69
CA PRO A 62 -0.10 -13.09 -5.63
C PRO A 62 -0.33 -13.95 -4.38
N ALA A 63 -0.38 -15.28 -4.51
CA ALA A 63 -0.46 -16.19 -3.36
C ALA A 63 0.82 -16.23 -2.50
N THR A 64 1.96 -15.85 -3.07
CA THR A 64 3.28 -15.87 -2.41
C THR A 64 3.70 -14.48 -1.95
N PHE A 65 3.48 -13.47 -2.79
CA PHE A 65 3.89 -12.09 -2.55
C PHE A 65 2.72 -11.15 -2.25
N GLY A 66 1.50 -11.66 -2.08
CA GLY A 66 0.38 -10.85 -1.56
C GLY A 66 0.49 -10.68 -0.05
N TYR A 67 0.16 -9.48 0.44
CA TYR A 67 -0.07 -9.26 1.87
C TYR A 67 -1.11 -8.14 2.07
N GLN A 68 -1.75 -8.14 3.23
CA GLN A 68 -2.72 -7.12 3.61
C GLN A 68 -2.06 -6.03 4.45
N ALA A 69 -2.28 -4.78 4.05
CA ALA A 69 -1.86 -3.59 4.78
C ALA A 69 -3.10 -2.84 5.27
N PRO A 70 -3.65 -3.15 6.46
CA PRO A 70 -4.89 -2.56 6.92
C PRO A 70 -4.72 -1.06 7.22
N PHE A 71 -5.66 -0.26 6.72
CA PHE A 71 -5.77 1.15 7.11
C PHE A 71 -6.52 1.27 8.44
N SER A 72 -6.05 2.15 9.32
CA SER A 72 -6.64 2.38 10.64
C SER A 72 -6.88 3.85 10.88
N MET A 73 -8.06 4.19 11.41
CA MET A 73 -8.34 5.53 11.91
C MET A 73 -7.94 5.62 13.39
N ILE A 74 -6.91 6.42 13.68
CA ILE A 74 -6.37 6.58 15.02
C ILE A 74 -6.89 7.89 15.64
N VAL A 75 -7.39 7.81 16.88
CA VAL A 75 -7.93 8.96 17.62
C VAL A 75 -7.26 9.04 18.99
N ARG A 76 -6.94 10.26 19.44
CA ARG A 76 -6.40 10.48 20.78
C ARG A 76 -7.37 9.95 21.85
N ARG A 77 -6.84 9.18 22.79
CA ARG A 77 -7.60 8.65 23.94
C ARG A 77 -8.33 9.78 24.67
N GLY A 78 -9.60 9.57 25.01
CA GLY A 78 -10.46 10.56 25.67
C GLY A 78 -11.20 11.51 24.72
N ARG A 79 -10.73 11.71 23.48
CA ARG A 79 -11.41 12.58 22.49
C ARG A 79 -12.42 11.84 21.62
N SER A 80 -12.52 10.52 21.74
CA SER A 80 -13.37 9.68 20.89
C SER A 80 -14.87 10.00 20.97
N ARG A 81 -15.30 10.72 22.02
CA ARG A 81 -16.66 11.17 22.27
C ARG A 81 -16.94 12.62 21.82
N GLU A 82 -15.97 13.33 21.26
CA GLU A 82 -16.25 14.66 20.73
C GLU A 82 -17.18 14.57 19.52
N PRO A 83 -18.23 15.41 19.42
CA PRO A 83 -19.24 15.28 18.37
C PRO A 83 -18.67 15.26 16.95
N LEU A 84 -17.67 16.12 16.66
CA LEU A 84 -17.03 16.16 15.34
C LEU A 84 -16.26 14.88 15.02
N ILE A 85 -15.56 14.31 15.99
CA ILE A 85 -14.80 13.06 15.83
C ILE A 85 -15.76 11.88 15.63
N GLN A 86 -16.87 11.85 16.37
CA GLN A 86 -17.91 10.83 16.19
C GLN A 86 -18.54 10.95 14.80
N THR A 87 -18.96 12.15 14.41
CA THR A 87 -19.57 12.40 13.10
C THR A 87 -18.64 11.99 11.96
N PHE A 88 -17.36 12.39 12.01
CA PHE A 88 -16.39 11.99 10.99
C PHE A 88 -16.18 10.47 10.95
N ARG A 89 -16.08 9.81 12.12
CA ARG A 89 -15.97 8.35 12.19
C ARG A 89 -17.16 7.66 11.53
N ASP A 90 -18.37 8.13 11.79
CA ASP A 90 -19.58 7.51 11.30
C ASP A 90 -19.74 7.72 9.79
N LEU A 91 -19.41 8.92 9.30
CA LEU A 91 -19.33 9.19 7.86
C LEU A 91 -18.26 8.35 7.16
N LEU A 92 -17.07 8.21 7.75
CA LEU A 92 -16.00 7.40 7.21
C LEU A 92 -16.41 5.92 7.12
N LYS A 93 -17.03 5.38 8.17
CA LYS A 93 -17.56 4.01 8.17
C LYS A 93 -18.64 3.82 7.11
N ALA A 94 -19.57 4.76 7.01
CA ALA A 94 -20.64 4.71 6.02
C ALA A 94 -20.09 4.71 4.60
N GLN A 95 -18.99 5.44 4.33
CA GLN A 95 -18.36 5.41 3.01
C GLN A 95 -17.54 4.16 2.74
N LEU A 96 -16.79 3.65 3.71
CA LEU A 96 -16.03 2.42 3.54
C LEU A 96 -16.95 1.22 3.25
N ASN A 97 -18.14 1.18 3.85
CA ASN A 97 -19.13 0.14 3.59
C ASN A 97 -19.82 0.24 2.22
N GLN A 98 -19.75 1.39 1.54
CA GLN A 98 -20.32 1.56 0.20
C GLN A 98 -19.33 1.19 -0.91
N ALA A 99 -18.02 1.18 -0.60
CA ALA A 99 -16.95 0.88 -1.53
C ALA A 99 -16.48 -0.60 -1.48
N ALA A 100 -17.07 -1.41 -0.60
CA ALA A 100 -16.81 -2.84 -0.44
C ALA A 100 -17.98 -3.66 -0.99
#